data_AF-A0AA35STM7-F1
#
_entry.id   AF-A0AA35STM7-F1
#
_cell.length_a   1.000
_cell.length_b   1.000
_cell.length_c   1.000
_cell.angle_alpha   90.00
_cell.angle_beta   90.00
_cell.angle_gamma   90.00
#
_symmetry.space_group_name_H-M   'P 1'
#
loop_
_entity.id
_entity.type
_entity.pdbx_description
1 polymer ?
#
loop_
_entity_poly.entity_id
_entity_poly.type
_entity_poly.pdbx_seq_one_letter_code
_entity_poly.pdbx_strand_id
1 'polypeptide(L)'
;MSPDSSAVKPAIQNLQTIYSDSESLAPVNNCYRFWVANRPFDADTSPDLFIRHTCLAMLCRLMAYRFLEPRPTDRVLWEVMSGDYFAGAGLSNFLGEDFFSWPFFRLSMGIGDDAFSLETAKSLMGALELLHLDQPDVELLSSLYQEFQGADGKPCPQLDLSIFEGNPSQTCIGPYCGDGNSLSRMVRAALDARLTAGQIPPDALLEVSGQFIGMTSDPLGANLASVAFLVALGEEVIEPHPPILIPVYMAHGINLPTERKDGDGSSIYIIDSAGGATLPERVATDPLYLDWLFGRLPNYLRGAALRLRAQPEDVAVQEVLNAWYNYLTSPKARTPIPDPLTPEAADVMVEAARILILQYVGGSGPGPLHLVRNAPAPLFASKRSFDMLLWPAEIARDDDLRSICAARFLGDDGQIVAA
;
A
#
# COMPACT_ATOMS: atom_id res chain seq x y z
N MET A 1 16.99 -14.88 5.84
CA MET A 1 17.18 -13.42 5.67
C MET A 1 17.05 -12.69 7.01
N SER A 2 17.68 -13.21 8.06
CA SER A 2 17.59 -12.61 9.39
C SER A 2 18.32 -11.27 9.46
N PRO A 3 17.87 -10.29 10.26
CA PRO A 3 18.56 -9.00 10.45
C PRO A 3 20.06 -9.14 10.75
N ASP A 4 20.45 -10.17 11.50
CA ASP A 4 21.84 -10.40 11.90
C ASP A 4 22.64 -11.27 10.91
N SER A 5 22.01 -11.72 9.82
CA SER A 5 22.67 -12.53 8.80
C SER A 5 23.71 -11.71 8.01
N SER A 6 24.73 -12.40 7.48
CA SER A 6 25.75 -11.77 6.62
C SER A 6 25.19 -11.13 5.35
N ALA A 7 23.98 -11.54 4.93
CA ALA A 7 23.27 -11.00 3.78
C ALA A 7 22.57 -9.67 4.07
N VAL A 8 21.96 -9.52 5.24
CA VAL A 8 21.09 -8.37 5.57
C VAL A 8 21.80 -7.32 6.44
N LYS A 9 22.66 -7.76 7.36
CA LYS A 9 23.38 -6.89 8.28
C LYS A 9 24.14 -5.75 7.60
N PRO A 10 24.87 -5.96 6.48
CA PRO A 10 25.53 -4.86 5.78
C PRO A 10 24.54 -3.82 5.24
N ALA A 11 23.37 -4.26 4.76
CA ALA A 11 22.35 -3.34 4.26
C ALA A 11 21.76 -2.47 5.38
N ILE A 12 21.52 -3.05 6.56
CA ILE A 12 21.10 -2.29 7.75
C ILE A 12 22.16 -1.25 8.12
N GLN A 13 23.45 -1.61 8.09
CA GLN A 13 24.55 -0.68 8.39
C GLN A 13 24.65 0.46 7.37
N ASN A 14 24.43 0.17 6.09
CA ASN A 14 24.37 1.21 5.05
C ASN A 14 23.19 2.15 5.30
N LEU A 15 22.00 1.62 5.59
CA LEU A 15 20.83 2.44 5.91
C LEU A 15 21.03 3.27 7.19
N GLN A 16 21.71 2.74 8.21
CA GLN A 16 22.09 3.51 9.40
C GLN A 16 22.98 4.71 9.05
N THR A 17 23.91 4.53 8.12
CA THR A 17 24.77 5.62 7.62
C THR A 17 23.94 6.67 6.88
N ILE A 18 23.09 6.24 5.93
CA ILE A 18 22.21 7.16 5.17
C ILE A 18 21.28 7.92 6.11
N TYR A 19 20.70 7.23 7.11
CA TYR A 19 19.80 7.83 8.09
C TYR A 19 20.53 8.86 8.95
N SER A 20 21.71 8.53 9.48
CA SER A 20 22.51 9.46 10.29
C SER A 20 22.87 10.75 9.54
N ASP A 21 23.12 10.64 8.22
CA ASP A 21 23.43 11.79 7.37
C ASP A 21 22.20 12.65 7.03
N SER A 22 20.98 12.14 7.25
CA SER A 22 19.76 12.77 6.73
C SER A 22 18.59 12.87 7.71
N GLU A 23 18.71 12.38 8.95
CA GLU A 23 17.61 12.35 9.94
C GLU A 23 17.04 13.72 10.29
N SER A 24 17.86 14.78 10.16
CA SER A 24 17.45 16.17 10.41
C SER A 24 16.75 16.81 9.22
N LEU A 25 16.80 16.19 8.04
CA LEU A 25 16.15 16.69 6.84
C LEU A 25 14.66 16.38 6.90
N ALA A 26 13.82 17.39 6.66
CA ALA A 26 12.37 17.30 6.78
C ALA A 26 11.76 16.06 6.08
N PRO A 27 12.16 15.67 4.85
CA PRO A 27 11.56 14.51 4.18
C PRO A 27 11.79 13.19 4.92
N VAL A 28 12.98 12.99 5.50
CA VAL A 28 13.34 11.78 6.24
C VAL A 28 12.71 11.81 7.62
N ASN A 29 12.79 12.95 8.31
CA ASN A 29 12.18 13.14 9.62
C ASN A 29 10.66 12.91 9.59
N ASN A 30 9.98 13.40 8.55
CA ASN A 30 8.55 13.24 8.40
C ASN A 30 8.16 11.77 8.15
N CYS A 31 8.92 11.02 7.34
CA CYS A 31 8.71 9.57 7.21
C CYS A 31 8.82 8.85 8.55
N TYR A 32 9.83 9.14 9.35
CA TYR A 32 9.97 8.59 10.70
C TYR A 32 8.78 8.97 11.59
N ARG A 33 8.36 10.25 11.60
CA ARG A 33 7.21 10.72 12.38
C ARG A 33 5.89 10.07 11.97
N PHE A 34 5.64 9.90 10.67
CA PHE A 34 4.45 9.20 10.19
C PHE A 34 4.47 7.72 10.56
N TRP A 35 5.63 7.06 10.48
CA TRP A 35 5.79 5.70 10.97
C TRP A 35 5.47 5.61 12.47
N VAL A 36 6.04 6.48 13.31
CA VAL A 36 5.75 6.53 14.75
C VAL A 36 4.25 6.77 15.03
N ALA A 37 3.63 7.70 14.30
CA ALA A 37 2.22 8.05 14.52
C ALA A 37 1.23 6.92 14.21
N ASN A 38 1.64 5.92 13.43
CA ASN A 38 0.81 4.77 13.07
C ASN A 38 1.23 3.48 13.78
N ARG A 39 2.13 3.57 14.76
CA ARG A 39 2.49 2.47 15.66
C ARG A 39 1.56 2.48 16.89
N PRO A 40 1.35 1.32 17.54
CA PRO A 40 0.69 1.27 18.84
C PRO A 40 1.39 2.19 19.86
N PHE A 41 0.62 2.75 20.81
CA PHE A 41 1.11 3.76 21.76
C PHE A 41 2.30 3.29 22.62
N ASP A 42 2.38 1.99 22.92
CA ASP A 42 3.42 1.36 23.75
C ASP A 42 4.49 0.61 22.94
N ALA A 43 4.44 0.69 21.60
CA ALA A 43 5.38 -0.01 20.75
C ALA A 43 6.76 0.68 20.74
N ASP A 44 7.82 -0.09 20.46
CA ASP A 44 9.15 0.48 20.23
C ASP A 44 9.11 1.47 19.06
N THR A 45 9.61 2.67 19.27
CA THR A 45 9.72 3.74 18.26
C THR A 45 11.18 4.11 18.00
N SER A 46 12.14 3.26 18.35
CA SER A 46 13.55 3.53 18.17
C SER A 46 13.91 3.77 16.68
N PRO A 47 14.84 4.70 16.38
CA PRO A 47 15.35 4.87 15.02
C PRO A 47 15.95 3.57 14.45
N ASP A 48 16.57 2.73 15.28
CA ASP A 48 17.11 1.44 14.85
C ASP A 48 16.00 0.53 14.31
N LEU A 49 14.86 0.46 15.00
CA LEU A 49 13.72 -0.31 14.53
C LEU A 49 13.14 0.26 13.24
N PHE A 50 13.04 1.58 13.10
CA PHE A 50 12.60 2.21 11.85
C PHE A 50 13.52 1.85 10.67
N ILE A 51 14.84 1.81 10.88
CA ILE A 51 15.82 1.41 9.87
C ILE A 51 15.68 -0.08 9.52
N ARG A 52 15.49 -0.95 10.53
CA ARG A 52 15.20 -2.38 10.30
C ARG A 52 13.93 -2.57 9.47
N HIS A 53 12.86 -1.86 9.81
CA HIS A 53 11.60 -1.89 9.07
C HIS A 53 11.77 -1.39 7.64
N THR A 54 12.56 -0.33 7.44
CA THR A 54 12.93 0.17 6.11
C THR A 54 13.63 -0.93 5.31
N CYS A 55 14.59 -1.62 5.91
CA CYS A 55 15.31 -2.73 5.25
C CYS A 55 14.35 -3.86 4.85
N LEU A 56 13.42 -4.26 5.73
CA LEU A 56 12.43 -5.30 5.40
C LEU A 56 11.45 -4.82 4.32
N ALA A 57 10.99 -3.57 4.35
CA ALA A 57 10.13 -3.01 3.31
C ALA A 57 10.83 -2.96 1.94
N MET A 58 12.14 -2.73 1.90
CA MET A 58 12.95 -2.87 0.68
C MET A 58 13.02 -4.33 0.23
N LEU A 59 13.27 -5.27 1.15
CA LEU A 59 13.25 -6.70 0.85
C LEU A 59 11.89 -7.16 0.30
N CYS A 60 10.77 -6.69 0.85
CA CYS A 60 9.42 -6.97 0.36
C CYS A 60 9.26 -6.58 -1.12
N ARG A 61 9.70 -5.37 -1.50
CA ARG A 61 9.68 -4.91 -2.90
C ARG A 61 10.55 -5.78 -3.80
N LEU A 62 11.76 -6.11 -3.35
CA LEU A 62 12.69 -6.96 -4.12
C LEU A 62 12.16 -8.39 -4.28
N MET A 63 11.54 -8.96 -3.25
CA MET A 63 10.89 -10.28 -3.31
C MET A 63 9.72 -10.28 -4.28
N ALA A 64 8.86 -9.26 -4.25
CA ALA A 64 7.76 -9.12 -5.21
C ALA A 64 8.28 -8.97 -6.64
N TYR A 65 9.32 -8.17 -6.86
CA TYR A 65 9.96 -8.05 -8.17
C TYR A 65 10.57 -9.38 -8.64
N ARG A 66 11.25 -10.12 -7.75
CA ARG A 66 11.82 -11.43 -8.08
C ARG A 66 10.76 -12.47 -8.44
N PHE A 67 9.60 -12.40 -7.80
CA PHE A 67 8.44 -13.25 -8.08
C PHE A 67 7.85 -12.94 -9.46
N LEU A 68 7.67 -11.66 -9.79
CA LEU A 68 7.12 -11.22 -11.09
C LEU A 68 8.12 -11.37 -12.24
N GLU A 69 9.42 -11.24 -11.97
CA GLU A 69 10.49 -11.34 -12.96
C GLU A 69 11.44 -12.48 -12.61
N PRO A 70 11.20 -13.66 -13.20
CA PRO A 70 12.09 -14.82 -13.03
C PRO A 70 13.55 -14.56 -13.47
N ARG A 71 13.82 -13.49 -14.22
CA ARG A 71 15.18 -13.07 -14.64
C ARG A 71 15.37 -11.57 -14.44
N PRO A 72 15.49 -11.10 -13.18
CA PRO A 72 15.56 -9.68 -12.89
C PRO A 72 16.85 -9.07 -13.46
N THR A 73 16.81 -7.78 -13.76
CA THR A 73 18.01 -6.99 -14.06
C THR A 73 18.14 -5.81 -13.10
N ASP A 74 19.38 -5.43 -12.79
CA ASP A 74 19.70 -4.29 -11.90
C ASP A 74 19.19 -2.93 -12.41
N ARG A 75 18.86 -2.82 -13.70
CA ARG A 75 18.54 -1.54 -14.35
C ARG A 75 17.27 -0.89 -13.82
N VAL A 76 16.32 -1.68 -13.32
CA VAL A 76 14.99 -1.23 -12.89
C VAL A 76 14.83 -1.16 -11.38
N LEU A 77 15.90 -1.37 -10.59
CA LEU A 77 15.80 -1.38 -9.12
C LEU A 77 15.25 -0.08 -8.54
N TRP A 78 15.51 1.06 -9.19
CA TRP A 78 14.90 2.32 -8.78
C TRP A 78 13.37 2.33 -9.00
N GLU A 79 12.91 1.78 -10.11
CA GLU A 79 11.47 1.63 -10.42
C GLU A 79 10.79 0.64 -9.46
N VAL A 80 11.51 -0.40 -9.02
CA VAL A 80 11.05 -1.33 -7.98
C VAL A 80 10.91 -0.63 -6.63
N MET A 81 11.86 0.23 -6.25
CA MET A 81 11.83 0.94 -4.97
C MET A 81 10.78 2.05 -4.91
N SER A 82 10.54 2.73 -6.03
CA SER A 82 9.47 3.74 -6.16
C SER A 82 8.08 3.14 -6.38
N GLY A 83 8.02 1.88 -6.81
CA GLY A 83 6.80 1.17 -7.18
C GLY A 83 6.34 1.41 -8.62
N ASP A 84 7.04 2.24 -9.39
CA ASP A 84 6.76 2.50 -10.81
C ASP A 84 6.81 1.21 -11.64
N TYR A 85 7.68 0.25 -11.28
CA TYR A 85 7.77 -1.06 -11.92
C TYR A 85 6.43 -1.83 -11.81
N PHE A 86 5.87 -1.91 -10.60
CA PHE A 86 4.63 -2.64 -10.34
C PHE A 86 3.42 -1.99 -11.00
N ALA A 87 3.36 -0.66 -11.01
CA ALA A 87 2.34 0.07 -11.75
C ALA A 87 2.41 -0.23 -13.26
N GLY A 88 3.63 -0.34 -13.82
CA GLY A 88 3.86 -0.77 -15.20
C GLY A 88 3.41 -2.21 -15.48
N ALA A 89 3.50 -3.09 -14.49
CA ALA A 89 3.01 -4.47 -14.52
C ALA A 89 1.49 -4.60 -14.27
N GLY A 90 0.74 -3.50 -14.21
CA GLY A 90 -0.71 -3.54 -14.00
C GLY A 90 -1.15 -3.67 -12.53
N LEU A 91 -0.24 -3.41 -11.59
CA LEU A 91 -0.46 -3.44 -10.14
C LEU A 91 -0.34 -2.02 -9.53
N SER A 92 -1.17 -1.09 -9.96
CA SER A 92 -1.03 0.34 -9.64
C SER A 92 -1.13 0.67 -8.14
N ASN A 93 -1.87 -0.11 -7.35
CA ASN A 93 -1.96 0.05 -5.89
C ASN A 93 -0.94 -0.71 -5.06
N PHE A 94 0.04 -1.33 -5.71
CA PHE A 94 1.00 -2.18 -5.03
C PHE A 94 2.32 -1.46 -4.72
N LEU A 95 2.72 -1.44 -3.44
CA LEU A 95 4.03 -1.01 -2.93
C LEU A 95 4.61 0.28 -3.55
N GLY A 96 3.77 1.31 -3.73
CA GLY A 96 4.22 2.65 -4.14
C GLY A 96 5.09 3.34 -3.09
N GLU A 97 5.38 4.63 -3.31
CA GLU A 97 6.10 5.44 -2.34
C GLU A 97 5.35 5.52 -0.99
N ASP A 98 6.05 5.23 0.10
CA ASP A 98 5.54 5.20 1.47
C ASP A 98 6.59 5.72 2.48
N PHE A 99 6.37 5.49 3.78
CA PHE A 99 7.29 5.94 4.83
C PHE A 99 8.68 5.30 4.72
N PHE A 100 8.81 4.14 4.11
CA PHE A 100 10.06 3.39 3.95
C PHE A 100 10.78 3.70 2.63
N SER A 101 10.21 4.54 1.77
CA SER A 101 10.86 4.97 0.52
C SER A 101 11.95 6.03 0.72
N TRP A 102 12.14 6.53 1.95
CA TRP A 102 13.06 7.63 2.27
C TRP A 102 14.50 7.50 1.76
N PRO A 103 15.08 6.29 1.58
CA PRO A 103 16.41 6.20 0.99
C PRO A 103 16.45 6.56 -0.51
N PHE A 104 15.32 6.53 -1.24
CA PHE A 104 15.28 6.52 -2.71
C PHE A 104 14.64 7.74 -3.39
N PHE A 105 14.16 8.71 -2.61
CA PHE A 105 13.63 9.96 -3.14
C PHE A 105 14.50 11.16 -2.78
N ARG A 106 15.78 10.95 -2.45
CA ARG A 106 16.68 12.04 -2.05
C ARG A 106 16.94 12.98 -3.21
N LEU A 107 17.07 12.44 -4.42
CA LEU A 107 17.28 13.23 -5.63
C LEU A 107 16.07 14.09 -6.02
N SER A 108 14.86 13.51 -5.95
CA SER A 108 13.62 14.24 -6.24
C SER A 108 13.35 15.35 -5.23
N MET A 109 13.78 15.16 -3.98
CA MET A 109 13.67 16.12 -2.89
C MET A 109 14.85 17.11 -2.81
N GLY A 110 15.84 17.00 -3.70
CA GLY A 110 17.00 17.91 -3.74
C GLY A 110 17.92 17.81 -2.53
N ILE A 111 17.89 16.70 -1.79
CA ILE A 111 18.65 16.49 -0.55
C ILE A 111 19.88 15.57 -0.70
N GLY A 112 20.10 15.01 -1.88
CA GLY A 112 21.26 14.15 -2.17
C GLY A 112 21.01 13.28 -3.40
N ASP A 113 21.98 12.44 -3.77
CA ASP A 113 21.75 11.36 -4.72
C ASP A 113 21.24 10.08 -4.02
N ASP A 114 20.76 9.13 -4.82
CA ASP A 114 20.27 7.83 -4.37
C ASP A 114 21.29 6.70 -4.66
N ALA A 115 22.55 7.03 -5.00
CA ALA A 115 23.51 6.04 -5.49
C ALA A 115 23.84 4.99 -4.42
N PHE A 116 24.11 5.43 -3.19
CA PHE A 116 24.40 4.53 -2.07
C PHE A 116 23.18 3.70 -1.64
N SER A 117 21.98 4.27 -1.75
CA SER A 117 20.71 3.55 -1.55
C SER A 117 20.51 2.46 -2.61
N LEU A 118 20.82 2.76 -3.87
CA LEU A 118 20.77 1.78 -4.97
C LEU A 118 21.81 0.67 -4.81
N GLU A 119 23.02 0.97 -4.34
CA GLU A 119 24.02 -0.05 -4.00
C GLU A 119 23.53 -0.97 -2.88
N THR A 120 22.86 -0.40 -1.88
CA THR A 120 22.22 -1.16 -0.81
C THR A 120 21.13 -2.09 -1.34
N ALA A 121 20.26 -1.61 -2.23
CA ALA A 121 19.25 -2.43 -2.90
C ALA A 121 19.86 -3.55 -3.75
N LYS A 122 20.94 -3.27 -4.49
CA LYS A 122 21.67 -4.29 -5.27
C LYS A 122 22.27 -5.38 -4.38
N SER A 123 22.84 -5.00 -3.24
CA SER A 123 23.37 -5.97 -2.28
C SER A 123 22.28 -6.89 -1.74
N LEU A 124 21.10 -6.33 -1.41
CA LEU A 124 19.95 -7.13 -0.98
C LEU A 124 19.43 -8.03 -2.11
N MET A 125 19.38 -7.55 -3.35
CA MET A 125 19.00 -8.36 -4.50
C MET A 125 19.95 -9.55 -4.70
N GLY A 126 21.26 -9.31 -4.67
CA GLY A 126 22.24 -10.39 -4.78
C GLY A 126 22.13 -11.43 -3.66
N ALA A 127 21.71 -11.01 -2.46
CA ALA A 127 21.40 -11.94 -1.38
C ALA A 127 20.11 -12.75 -1.63
N LEU A 128 19.10 -12.15 -2.25
CA LEU A 128 17.85 -12.82 -2.64
C LEU A 128 18.06 -13.83 -3.77
N GLU A 129 18.99 -13.59 -4.70
CA GLU A 129 19.31 -14.53 -5.79
C GLU A 129 19.84 -15.88 -5.28
N LEU A 130 20.41 -15.92 -4.07
CA LEU A 130 20.85 -17.16 -3.42
C LEU A 130 19.68 -17.97 -2.85
N LEU A 131 18.49 -17.38 -2.78
CA LEU A 131 17.27 -18.04 -2.34
C LEU A 131 16.48 -18.46 -3.58
N HIS A 132 16.08 -19.72 -3.64
CA HIS A 132 15.18 -20.24 -4.66
C HIS A 132 13.76 -19.70 -4.44
N LEU A 133 13.55 -18.41 -4.73
CA LEU A 133 12.28 -17.69 -4.58
C LEU A 133 11.35 -17.88 -5.78
N ASP A 134 11.50 -18.98 -6.50
CA ASP A 134 10.68 -19.31 -7.67
C ASP A 134 9.21 -19.53 -7.27
N GLN A 135 8.98 -19.91 -5.99
CA GLN A 135 7.67 -20.01 -5.35
C GLN A 135 7.76 -19.50 -3.91
N PRO A 136 7.68 -18.18 -3.67
CA PRO A 136 7.75 -17.63 -2.33
C PRO A 136 6.56 -18.11 -1.50
N ASP A 137 6.85 -18.54 -0.26
CA ASP A 137 5.82 -18.96 0.70
C ASP A 137 5.35 -17.75 1.53
N VAL A 138 4.04 -17.64 1.72
CA VAL A 138 3.43 -16.64 2.61
C VAL A 138 3.97 -16.79 4.04
N GLU A 139 4.29 -18.00 4.50
CA GLU A 139 4.86 -18.24 5.83
C GLU A 139 6.29 -17.69 5.99
N LEU A 140 7.05 -17.62 4.89
CA LEU A 140 8.38 -17.00 4.91
C LEU A 140 8.27 -15.52 5.27
N LEU A 141 7.29 -14.79 4.70
CA LEU A 141 7.08 -13.37 4.99
C LEU A 141 6.74 -13.14 6.47
N SER A 142 5.84 -13.95 7.03
CA SER A 142 5.49 -13.91 8.45
C SER A 142 6.69 -14.17 9.36
N SER A 143 7.53 -15.13 8.99
CA SER A 143 8.76 -15.44 9.73
C SER A 143 9.73 -14.26 9.72
N LEU A 144 9.93 -13.64 8.55
CA LEU A 144 10.78 -12.44 8.43
C LEU A 144 10.21 -11.26 9.22
N TYR A 145 8.90 -11.06 9.21
CA TYR A 145 8.27 -10.01 10.02
C TYR A 145 8.62 -10.15 11.49
N GLN A 146 8.45 -11.35 12.04
CA GLN A 146 8.72 -11.65 13.45
C GLN A 146 10.19 -11.44 13.80
N GLU A 147 11.12 -11.89 12.95
CA GLU A 147 12.55 -11.68 13.16
C GLU A 147 12.94 -10.20 13.18
N PHE A 148 12.29 -9.36 12.35
CA PHE A 148 12.56 -7.92 12.29
C PHE A 148 11.89 -7.10 13.39
N GLN A 149 10.79 -7.60 13.96
CA GLN A 149 10.12 -6.99 15.11
C GLN A 149 10.90 -7.17 16.43
N GLY A 150 11.79 -8.15 16.51
CA GLY A 150 12.62 -8.42 17.69
C GLY A 150 11.93 -9.31 18.73
N ALA A 151 12.44 -9.34 19.96
CA ALA A 151 12.02 -10.28 21.01
C ALA A 151 10.53 -10.14 21.42
N ASP A 152 9.91 -8.99 21.14
CA ASP A 152 8.50 -8.72 21.42
C ASP A 152 7.58 -9.05 20.23
N GLY A 153 8.15 -9.58 19.13
CA GLY A 153 7.42 -10.01 17.95
C GLY A 153 6.42 -11.12 18.29
N LYS A 154 5.15 -10.76 18.40
CA LYS A 154 4.07 -11.74 18.55
C LYS A 154 3.92 -12.50 17.23
N PRO A 155 3.81 -13.84 17.26
CA PRO A 155 3.53 -14.61 16.06
C PRO A 155 2.20 -14.17 15.44
N CYS A 156 2.12 -14.16 14.11
CA CYS A 156 0.85 -13.95 13.44
C CYS A 156 -0.02 -15.20 13.68
N PRO A 157 -1.29 -15.05 14.07
CA PRO A 157 -2.23 -16.17 14.10
C PRO A 157 -2.26 -16.92 12.78
N GLN A 158 -2.39 -18.25 12.89
CA GLN A 158 -2.66 -19.09 11.74
C GLN A 158 -4.14 -19.44 11.72
N LEU A 159 -4.80 -19.04 10.64
CA LEU A 159 -6.19 -19.42 10.40
C LEU A 159 -6.32 -20.94 10.22
N ASP A 160 -7.34 -21.50 10.85
CA ASP A 160 -7.89 -22.80 10.50
C ASP A 160 -8.75 -22.65 9.24
N LEU A 161 -8.16 -22.99 8.09
CA LEU A 161 -8.84 -22.91 6.79
C LEU A 161 -10.01 -23.88 6.66
N SER A 162 -10.22 -24.81 7.60
CA SER A 162 -11.42 -25.67 7.59
C SER A 162 -12.73 -24.90 7.66
N ILE A 163 -12.68 -23.65 8.15
CA ILE A 163 -13.82 -22.73 8.21
C ILE A 163 -14.17 -22.16 6.83
N PHE A 164 -13.18 -22.09 5.93
CA PHE A 164 -13.43 -21.77 4.53
C PHE A 164 -13.85 -23.05 3.81
N GLU A 165 -15.15 -23.26 3.58
CA GLU A 165 -15.71 -24.46 2.94
C GLU A 165 -15.29 -24.64 1.46
N GLY A 166 -14.25 -23.94 1.01
CA GLY A 166 -13.78 -23.96 -0.38
C GLY A 166 -14.76 -23.32 -1.35
N ASN A 167 -15.73 -22.52 -0.88
CA ASN A 167 -16.64 -21.80 -1.74
C ASN A 167 -15.89 -20.62 -2.40
N PRO A 168 -15.56 -20.69 -3.70
CA PRO A 168 -14.79 -19.64 -4.36
C PRO A 168 -15.56 -18.31 -4.38
N SER A 169 -16.87 -18.31 -4.23
CA SER A 169 -17.69 -17.08 -4.30
C SER A 169 -17.69 -16.27 -3.00
N GLN A 170 -17.23 -16.84 -1.88
CA GLN A 170 -17.24 -16.15 -0.60
C GLN A 170 -16.35 -14.91 -0.59
N THR A 171 -16.88 -13.83 -0.02
CA THR A 171 -16.19 -12.57 0.19
C THR A 171 -15.67 -12.47 1.62
N CYS A 172 -14.53 -11.81 1.80
CA CYS A 172 -13.88 -11.76 3.09
C CYS A 172 -13.19 -10.41 3.33
N ILE A 173 -13.32 -9.91 4.55
CA ILE A 173 -12.59 -8.74 5.02
C ILE A 173 -11.77 -9.06 6.26
N GLY A 174 -10.48 -8.71 6.22
CA GLY A 174 -9.60 -8.67 7.38
C GLY A 174 -9.36 -7.23 7.80
N PRO A 175 -10.20 -6.62 8.66
CA PRO A 175 -10.04 -5.22 9.10
C PRO A 175 -8.79 -4.98 9.96
N TYR A 176 -8.13 -6.06 10.39
CA TYR A 176 -6.85 -6.08 11.11
C TYR A 176 -6.00 -7.24 10.59
N CYS A 177 -5.68 -7.26 9.30
CA CYS A 177 -5.06 -8.41 8.64
C CYS A 177 -3.58 -8.67 9.02
N GLY A 178 -2.94 -7.78 9.78
CA GLY A 178 -1.54 -7.94 10.19
C GLY A 178 -0.60 -7.99 8.99
N ASP A 179 0.20 -9.06 8.90
CA ASP A 179 1.10 -9.36 7.78
C ASP A 179 0.41 -10.03 6.58
N GLY A 180 -0.91 -10.21 6.67
CA GLY A 180 -1.77 -10.73 5.60
C GLY A 180 -1.79 -12.25 5.46
N ASN A 181 -1.08 -13.02 6.29
CA ASN A 181 -0.93 -14.47 6.11
C ASN A 181 -2.28 -15.20 5.94
N SER A 182 -3.18 -15.03 6.90
CA SER A 182 -4.50 -15.68 6.91
C SER A 182 -5.36 -15.24 5.72
N LEU A 183 -5.34 -13.95 5.36
CA LEU A 183 -6.08 -13.43 4.20
C LEU A 183 -5.55 -14.03 2.90
N SER A 184 -4.23 -14.06 2.72
CA SER A 184 -3.56 -14.60 1.53
C SER A 184 -3.80 -16.09 1.34
N ARG A 185 -3.88 -16.86 2.43
CA ARG A 185 -4.25 -18.29 2.35
C ARG A 185 -5.67 -18.50 1.81
N MET A 186 -6.62 -17.63 2.18
CA MET A 186 -7.98 -17.68 1.62
C MET A 186 -8.02 -17.25 0.16
N VAL A 187 -7.26 -16.21 -0.20
CA VAL A 187 -7.10 -15.75 -1.59
C VAL A 187 -6.60 -16.90 -2.47
N ARG A 188 -5.54 -17.59 -2.04
CA ARG A 188 -5.00 -18.77 -2.73
C ARG A 188 -6.06 -19.86 -2.87
N ALA A 189 -6.73 -20.23 -1.78
CA ALA A 189 -7.77 -21.27 -1.80
C ALA A 189 -8.93 -20.93 -2.76
N ALA A 190 -9.37 -19.68 -2.78
CA ALA A 190 -10.43 -19.21 -3.68
C ALA A 190 -10.00 -19.21 -5.15
N LEU A 191 -8.75 -18.86 -5.43
CA LEU A 191 -8.18 -18.91 -6.78
C LEU A 191 -8.02 -20.36 -7.26
N ASP A 192 -7.41 -21.23 -6.46
CA ASP A 192 -7.20 -22.64 -6.81
C ASP A 192 -8.52 -23.37 -7.08
N ALA A 193 -9.56 -23.08 -6.29
CA ALA A 193 -10.89 -23.63 -6.49
C ALA A 193 -11.49 -23.21 -7.85
N ARG A 194 -11.31 -21.96 -8.28
CA ARG A 194 -11.77 -21.47 -9.59
C ARG A 194 -11.01 -22.10 -10.75
N LEU A 195 -9.69 -22.14 -10.66
CA LEU A 195 -8.84 -22.72 -11.69
C LEU A 195 -9.12 -24.22 -11.85
N THR A 196 -9.32 -24.94 -10.74
CA THR A 196 -9.72 -26.36 -10.74
C THR A 196 -11.10 -26.55 -11.37
N ALA A 197 -12.01 -25.60 -11.19
CA ALA A 197 -13.32 -25.59 -11.85
C ALA A 197 -13.28 -25.20 -13.34
N GLY A 198 -12.09 -24.90 -13.89
CA GLY A 198 -11.87 -24.60 -15.30
C GLY A 198 -12.11 -23.15 -15.69
N GLN A 199 -12.17 -22.22 -14.73
CA GLN A 199 -12.24 -20.78 -15.02
C GLN A 199 -10.93 -20.30 -15.64
N ILE A 200 -11.02 -19.34 -16.58
CA ILE A 200 -9.81 -18.77 -17.19
C ILE A 200 -9.05 -17.87 -16.20
N PRO A 201 -7.71 -17.89 -16.17
CA PRO A 201 -6.96 -17.18 -15.13
C PRO A 201 -7.20 -15.67 -15.04
N PRO A 202 -7.27 -14.89 -16.14
CA PRO A 202 -7.52 -13.45 -16.02
C PRO A 202 -8.85 -13.10 -15.34
N ASP A 203 -9.90 -13.87 -15.60
CA ASP A 203 -11.20 -13.67 -14.96
C ASP A 203 -11.15 -14.07 -13.49
N ALA A 204 -10.46 -15.18 -13.18
CA ALA A 204 -10.29 -15.63 -11.80
C ALA A 204 -9.50 -14.62 -10.95
N LEU A 205 -8.44 -14.01 -11.51
CA LEU A 205 -7.68 -12.93 -10.85
C LEU A 205 -8.53 -11.70 -10.56
N LEU A 206 -9.31 -11.24 -11.54
CA LEU A 206 -10.20 -10.09 -11.37
C LEU A 206 -11.27 -10.33 -10.30
N GLU A 207 -11.87 -11.52 -10.29
CA GLU A 207 -12.88 -11.86 -9.29
C GLU A 207 -12.27 -11.98 -7.89
N VAL A 208 -11.17 -12.71 -7.74
CA VAL A 208 -10.53 -12.92 -6.44
C VAL A 208 -10.01 -11.60 -5.88
N SER A 209 -9.37 -10.75 -6.68
CA SER A 209 -8.94 -9.41 -6.23
C SER A 209 -10.12 -8.52 -5.80
N GLY A 210 -11.33 -8.76 -6.33
CA GLY A 210 -12.55 -8.09 -5.90
C GLY A 210 -13.17 -8.65 -4.61
N GLN A 211 -12.88 -9.88 -4.21
CA GLN A 211 -13.58 -10.56 -3.11
C GLN A 211 -12.99 -10.31 -1.72
N PHE A 212 -11.70 -10.02 -1.67
CA PHE A 212 -10.94 -9.93 -0.42
C PHE A 212 -10.54 -8.48 -0.15
N ILE A 213 -10.60 -8.04 1.11
CA ILE A 213 -10.04 -6.75 1.53
C ILE A 213 -9.22 -6.96 2.81
N GLY A 214 -7.98 -6.49 2.83
CA GLY A 214 -7.13 -6.43 4.02
C GLY A 214 -6.93 -4.99 4.48
N MET A 215 -6.96 -4.77 5.80
CA MET A 215 -6.57 -3.50 6.40
C MET A 215 -5.67 -3.73 7.60
N THR A 216 -4.66 -2.89 7.76
CA THR A 216 -3.81 -2.87 8.96
C THR A 216 -3.32 -1.45 9.20
N SER A 217 -3.19 -1.07 10.46
CA SER A 217 -2.59 0.22 10.83
C SER A 217 -1.07 0.19 10.84
N ASP A 218 -0.45 -1.00 10.92
CA ASP A 218 1.01 -1.12 10.91
C ASP A 218 1.54 -0.90 9.50
N PRO A 219 2.39 0.14 9.27
CA PRO A 219 2.88 0.44 7.93
C PRO A 219 3.68 -0.72 7.32
N LEU A 220 4.47 -1.42 8.13
CA LEU A 220 5.28 -2.55 7.65
C LEU A 220 4.38 -3.75 7.35
N GLY A 221 3.44 -4.07 8.23
CA GLY A 221 2.43 -5.10 8.01
C GLY A 221 1.66 -4.91 6.70
N ALA A 222 1.30 -3.68 6.34
CA ALA A 222 0.62 -3.41 5.07
C ALA A 222 1.47 -3.79 3.85
N ASN A 223 2.78 -3.53 3.89
CA ASN A 223 3.70 -3.95 2.82
C ASN A 223 3.80 -5.47 2.74
N LEU A 224 3.94 -6.17 3.88
CA LEU A 224 3.99 -7.62 3.90
C LEU A 224 2.69 -8.25 3.42
N ALA A 225 1.55 -7.76 3.90
CA ALA A 225 0.24 -8.23 3.50
C ALA A 225 -0.01 -8.04 2.01
N SER A 226 0.47 -6.93 1.44
CA SER A 226 0.42 -6.70 0.00
C SER A 226 1.23 -7.77 -0.74
N VAL A 227 2.50 -8.01 -0.35
CA VAL A 227 3.34 -9.03 -0.99
C VAL A 227 2.73 -10.43 -0.84
N ALA A 228 2.25 -10.76 0.35
CA ALA A 228 1.60 -12.03 0.63
C ALA A 228 0.36 -12.22 -0.27
N PHE A 229 -0.44 -11.16 -0.48
CA PHE A 229 -1.58 -11.21 -1.38
C PHE A 229 -1.13 -11.44 -2.82
N LEU A 230 -0.13 -10.71 -3.31
CA LEU A 230 0.43 -10.90 -4.66
C LEU A 230 0.93 -12.34 -4.87
N VAL A 231 1.69 -12.85 -3.91
CA VAL A 231 2.21 -14.22 -3.93
C VAL A 231 1.08 -15.26 -3.91
N ALA A 232 -0.03 -14.98 -3.20
CA ALA A 232 -1.21 -15.84 -3.21
C ALA A 232 -1.97 -15.87 -4.54
N LEU A 233 -1.73 -14.91 -5.45
CA LEU A 233 -2.27 -14.96 -6.82
C LEU A 233 -1.47 -15.94 -7.71
N GLY A 234 -0.23 -16.28 -7.34
CA GLY A 234 0.56 -17.30 -8.04
C GLY A 234 1.04 -16.90 -9.42
N GLU A 235 1.45 -17.88 -10.21
CA GLU A 235 2.05 -17.65 -11.53
C GLU A 235 1.08 -16.96 -12.51
N GLU A 236 -0.22 -16.98 -12.24
CA GLU A 236 -1.24 -16.33 -13.06
C GLU A 236 -1.05 -14.80 -13.16
N VAL A 237 -0.47 -14.18 -12.14
CA VAL A 237 -0.16 -12.73 -12.16
C VAL A 237 1.13 -12.41 -12.93
N ILE A 238 1.90 -13.42 -13.33
CA ILE A 238 3.09 -13.25 -14.18
C ILE A 238 2.67 -13.22 -15.65
N GLU A 239 1.65 -14.01 -16.00
CA GLU A 239 1.07 -14.04 -17.35
C GLU A 239 0.30 -12.75 -17.67
N PRO A 240 0.12 -12.38 -18.95
CA PRO A 240 -0.60 -11.17 -19.32
C PRO A 240 -2.02 -11.10 -18.73
N HIS A 241 -2.23 -10.14 -17.83
CA HIS A 241 -3.49 -9.92 -17.15
C HIS A 241 -3.98 -8.46 -17.30
N PRO A 242 -5.29 -8.19 -17.19
CA PRO A 242 -5.77 -6.81 -17.05
C PRO A 242 -5.26 -6.20 -15.74
N PRO A 243 -5.20 -4.87 -15.60
CA PRO A 243 -4.84 -4.25 -14.32
C PRO A 243 -5.72 -4.80 -13.19
N ILE A 244 -5.07 -5.23 -12.10
CA ILE A 244 -5.74 -5.76 -10.91
C ILE A 244 -5.33 -4.97 -9.69
N LEU A 245 -6.22 -4.91 -8.70
CA LEU A 245 -5.91 -4.33 -7.40
C LEU A 245 -5.31 -5.39 -6.49
N ILE A 246 -4.37 -4.99 -5.65
CA ILE A 246 -3.97 -5.71 -4.43
C ILE A 246 -4.70 -5.04 -3.27
N PRO A 247 -5.88 -5.53 -2.83
CA PRO A 247 -6.82 -4.82 -1.96
C PRO A 247 -6.40 -4.86 -0.48
N VAL A 248 -5.16 -4.46 -0.21
CA VAL A 248 -4.56 -4.35 1.12
C VAL A 248 -4.28 -2.87 1.38
N TYR A 249 -4.80 -2.34 2.48
CA TYR A 249 -4.75 -0.91 2.77
C TYR A 249 -4.16 -0.63 4.15
N MET A 250 -3.30 0.38 4.23
CA MET A 250 -2.81 0.90 5.50
C MET A 250 -3.87 1.79 6.17
N ALA A 251 -4.83 1.16 6.84
CA ALA A 251 -5.96 1.83 7.47
C ALA A 251 -6.38 1.13 8.76
N HIS A 252 -7.00 1.91 9.67
CA HIS A 252 -7.74 1.34 10.79
C HIS A 252 -9.17 1.05 10.34
N GLY A 253 -9.63 -0.20 10.46
CA GLY A 253 -10.97 -0.62 10.02
C GLY A 253 -12.15 0.12 10.67
N ILE A 254 -11.91 0.92 11.71
CA ILE A 254 -12.93 1.75 12.36
C ILE A 254 -12.88 3.24 12.05
N ASN A 255 -11.80 3.73 11.47
CA ASN A 255 -11.60 5.16 11.23
C ASN A 255 -12.18 5.53 9.87
N LEU A 256 -13.38 6.09 9.86
CA LEU A 256 -13.99 6.62 8.66
C LEU A 256 -13.52 8.06 8.39
N PRO A 257 -13.30 8.44 7.13
CA PRO A 257 -13.18 9.85 6.75
C PRO A 257 -14.37 10.69 7.22
N THR A 258 -14.11 11.96 7.56
CA THR A 258 -15.17 12.89 7.97
C THR A 258 -15.99 13.32 6.74
N GLU A 259 -17.30 13.05 6.73
CA GLU A 259 -18.20 13.47 5.66
C GLU A 259 -18.66 14.93 5.85
N ARG A 260 -18.62 15.72 4.78
CA ARG A 260 -19.20 17.06 4.69
C ARG A 260 -20.06 17.13 3.43
N LYS A 261 -21.25 17.72 3.52
CA LYS A 261 -22.06 18.03 2.34
C LYS A 261 -21.58 19.33 1.69
N ASP A 262 -21.42 19.33 0.37
CA ASP A 262 -21.13 20.53 -0.40
C ASP A 262 -22.40 21.31 -0.76
N GLY A 263 -22.26 22.49 -1.35
CA GLY A 263 -23.37 23.39 -1.69
C GLY A 263 -24.44 22.78 -2.63
N ASP A 264 -24.06 21.77 -3.41
CA ASP A 264 -24.95 21.01 -4.30
C ASP A 264 -25.56 19.75 -3.63
N GLY A 265 -25.21 19.47 -2.37
CA GLY A 265 -25.64 18.30 -1.61
C GLY A 265 -24.78 17.05 -1.80
N SER A 266 -23.74 17.10 -2.64
CA SER A 266 -22.78 16.01 -2.83
C SER A 266 -21.92 15.80 -1.58
N SER A 267 -21.45 14.57 -1.36
CA SER A 267 -20.56 14.25 -0.24
C SER A 267 -19.10 14.51 -0.59
N ILE A 268 -18.42 15.23 0.29
CA ILE A 268 -16.97 15.41 0.30
C ILE A 268 -16.44 14.75 1.57
N TYR A 269 -15.37 13.96 1.43
CA TYR A 269 -14.73 13.27 2.54
C TYR A 269 -13.40 13.93 2.88
N ILE A 270 -13.20 14.28 4.14
CA ILE A 270 -12.01 14.96 4.65
C ILE A 270 -11.07 13.92 5.28
N ILE A 271 -9.80 13.96 4.86
CA ILE A 271 -8.74 13.08 5.36
C ILE A 271 -7.83 13.86 6.31
N ASP A 272 -8.18 13.84 7.59
CA ASP A 272 -7.48 14.61 8.62
C ASP A 272 -6.02 14.18 8.80
N SER A 273 -5.72 12.89 8.61
CA SER A 273 -4.37 12.32 8.72
C SER A 273 -3.37 12.89 7.72
N ALA A 274 -3.84 13.54 6.65
CA ALA A 274 -3.01 14.12 5.60
C ALA A 274 -3.17 15.65 5.49
N GLY A 275 -3.44 16.33 6.60
CA GLY A 275 -3.59 17.79 6.63
C GLY A 275 -4.90 18.28 6.03
N GLY A 276 -5.95 17.45 6.05
CA GLY A 276 -7.30 17.85 5.63
C GLY A 276 -7.53 17.80 4.12
N ALA A 277 -6.73 17.01 3.38
CA ALA A 277 -7.01 16.74 1.97
C ALA A 277 -8.43 16.17 1.80
N THR A 278 -9.11 16.53 0.72
CA THR A 278 -10.52 16.15 0.51
C THR A 278 -10.71 15.27 -0.71
N LEU A 279 -11.71 14.39 -0.68
CA LEU A 279 -12.05 13.52 -1.80
C LEU A 279 -13.54 13.64 -2.12
N PRO A 280 -13.93 13.78 -3.40
CA PRO A 280 -15.33 13.69 -3.78
C PRO A 280 -15.85 12.27 -3.58
N GLU A 281 -17.16 12.12 -3.37
CA GLU A 281 -17.78 10.82 -3.04
C GLU A 281 -17.38 9.69 -3.98
N ARG A 282 -17.42 9.92 -5.29
CA ARG A 282 -17.08 8.89 -6.29
C ARG A 282 -15.66 8.37 -6.11
N VAL A 283 -14.71 9.23 -5.73
CA VAL A 283 -13.31 8.84 -5.52
C VAL A 283 -13.13 8.17 -4.17
N ALA A 284 -13.80 8.65 -3.13
CA ALA A 284 -13.68 8.09 -1.78
C ALA A 284 -14.35 6.71 -1.64
N THR A 285 -15.31 6.37 -2.52
CA THR A 285 -16.17 5.19 -2.35
C THR A 285 -16.00 4.12 -3.44
N ASP A 286 -15.20 4.40 -4.46
CA ASP A 286 -14.83 3.44 -5.51
C ASP A 286 -13.29 3.25 -5.52
N PRO A 287 -12.80 2.07 -5.09
CA PRO A 287 -11.36 1.81 -4.99
C PRO A 287 -10.65 1.81 -6.34
N LEU A 288 -11.34 1.51 -7.46
CA LEU A 288 -10.74 1.57 -8.80
C LEU A 288 -10.54 3.03 -9.24
N TYR A 289 -11.52 3.90 -8.93
CA TYR A 289 -11.40 5.34 -9.16
C TYR A 289 -10.26 5.95 -8.33
N LEU A 290 -10.21 5.59 -7.04
CA LEU A 290 -9.18 6.02 -6.11
C LEU A 290 -7.80 5.61 -6.63
N ASP A 291 -7.61 4.32 -6.91
CA ASP A 291 -6.34 3.80 -7.39
C ASP A 291 -5.91 4.47 -8.70
N TRP A 292 -6.82 4.58 -9.67
CA TRP A 292 -6.51 5.17 -10.97
C TRP A 292 -5.99 6.61 -10.84
N LEU A 293 -6.65 7.43 -10.04
CA LEU A 293 -6.26 8.83 -9.84
C LEU A 293 -4.97 8.95 -9.03
N PHE A 294 -4.85 8.17 -7.96
CA PHE A 294 -3.67 8.21 -7.08
C PHE A 294 -2.45 7.50 -7.67
N GLY A 295 -2.61 6.62 -8.66
CA GLY A 295 -1.50 6.09 -9.47
C GLY A 295 -0.93 7.13 -10.44
N ARG A 296 -1.67 8.20 -10.74
CA ARG A 296 -1.23 9.28 -11.64
C ARG A 296 -0.70 10.50 -10.89
N LEU A 297 -1.28 10.81 -9.74
CA LEU A 297 -0.96 11.98 -8.92
C LEU A 297 0.55 12.12 -8.60
N PRO A 298 1.33 11.05 -8.31
CA PRO A 298 2.79 11.16 -8.11
C PRO A 298 3.52 11.89 -9.22
N ASN A 299 3.11 11.71 -10.48
CA ASN A 299 3.74 12.38 -11.63
C ASN A 299 3.52 13.90 -11.60
N TYR A 300 2.40 14.36 -11.05
CA TYR A 300 2.11 15.78 -10.86
C TYR A 300 2.92 16.35 -9.70
N LEU A 301 3.06 15.62 -8.58
CA LEU A 301 3.93 16.01 -7.45
C LEU A 301 5.39 16.16 -7.90
N ARG A 302 5.94 15.13 -8.57
CA ARG A 302 7.30 15.16 -9.14
C ARG A 302 7.44 16.25 -10.21
N GLY A 303 6.40 16.46 -11.01
CA GLY A 303 6.34 17.51 -12.03
C GLY A 303 6.36 18.94 -11.45
N ALA A 304 5.78 19.15 -10.27
CA ALA A 304 5.86 20.42 -9.54
C ALA A 304 7.27 20.62 -8.97
N ALA A 305 7.83 19.61 -8.28
CA ALA A 305 9.18 19.66 -7.73
C ALA A 305 10.24 19.95 -8.82
N LEU A 306 10.09 19.39 -10.02
CA LEU A 306 10.99 19.68 -11.14
C LEU A 306 10.89 21.14 -11.62
N ARG A 307 9.67 21.69 -11.70
CA ARG A 307 9.43 23.07 -12.17
C ARG A 307 9.98 24.12 -11.22
N LEU A 308 10.01 23.85 -9.92
CA LEU A 308 10.61 24.75 -8.91
C LEU A 308 12.08 25.09 -9.19
N ARG A 309 12.77 24.28 -10.00
CA ARG A 309 14.15 24.57 -10.44
C ARG A 309 14.26 25.74 -11.40
N ALA A 310 13.16 26.13 -12.06
CA ALA A 310 13.14 27.11 -13.13
C ALA A 310 12.13 28.26 -12.94
N GLN A 311 11.14 28.10 -12.07
CA GLN A 311 10.08 29.10 -11.88
C GLN A 311 9.60 29.21 -10.42
N PRO A 312 8.95 30.34 -10.05
CA PRO A 312 8.38 30.54 -8.71
C PRO A 312 7.36 29.45 -8.32
N GLU A 313 7.21 29.22 -7.02
CA GLU A 313 6.36 28.13 -6.47
C GLU A 313 4.90 28.23 -6.88
N ASP A 314 4.30 29.41 -6.76
CA ASP A 314 2.92 29.67 -7.15
C ASP A 314 2.66 29.34 -8.62
N VAL A 315 3.58 29.72 -9.51
CA VAL A 315 3.52 29.41 -10.94
C VAL A 315 3.70 27.90 -11.19
N ALA A 316 4.71 27.28 -10.57
CA ALA A 316 4.99 25.84 -10.69
C ALA A 316 3.80 24.98 -10.27
N VAL A 317 3.22 25.28 -9.10
CA VAL A 317 2.07 24.56 -8.56
C VAL A 317 0.84 24.80 -9.45
N GLN A 318 0.54 26.04 -9.83
CA GLN A 318 -0.67 26.34 -10.60
C GLN A 318 -0.67 25.70 -12.00
N GLU A 319 0.46 25.65 -12.70
CA GLU A 319 0.56 24.98 -14.00
C GLU A 319 0.30 23.48 -13.90
N VAL A 320 0.83 22.82 -12.86
CA VAL A 320 0.60 21.40 -12.60
C VAL A 320 -0.86 21.14 -12.25
N LEU A 321 -1.48 22.01 -11.45
CA LEU A 321 -2.90 21.91 -11.11
C LEU A 321 -3.80 22.11 -12.33
N ASN A 322 -3.46 23.02 -13.25
CA ASN A 322 -4.19 23.18 -14.51
C ASN A 322 -4.11 21.90 -15.36
N ALA A 323 -2.93 21.28 -15.45
CA ALA A 323 -2.76 20.00 -16.15
C ALA A 323 -3.58 18.88 -15.47
N TRP A 324 -3.60 18.84 -14.15
CA TRP A 324 -4.38 17.89 -13.37
C TRP A 324 -5.89 18.06 -13.60
N TYR A 325 -6.41 19.28 -13.52
CA TYR A 325 -7.82 19.59 -13.82
C TYR A 325 -8.21 19.11 -15.21
N ASN A 326 -7.41 19.44 -16.22
CA ASN A 326 -7.65 19.01 -17.59
C ASN A 326 -7.69 17.49 -17.71
N TYR A 327 -6.81 16.78 -17.00
CA TYR A 327 -6.81 15.31 -16.97
C TYR A 327 -8.08 14.74 -16.32
N LEU A 328 -8.56 15.35 -15.24
CA LEU A 328 -9.75 14.91 -14.51
C LEU A 328 -11.04 15.06 -15.33
N THR A 329 -11.15 16.13 -16.13
CA THR A 329 -12.36 16.45 -16.89
C THR A 329 -12.32 15.96 -18.35
N SER A 330 -11.17 15.52 -18.85
CA SER A 330 -11.04 15.05 -20.24
C SER A 330 -11.63 13.66 -20.46
N PRO A 331 -12.39 13.43 -21.55
CA PRO A 331 -12.79 12.09 -22.00
C PRO A 331 -11.56 11.20 -22.22
N LYS A 332 -11.65 9.95 -21.77
CA LYS A 332 -10.55 8.98 -21.88
C LYS A 332 -10.93 7.89 -22.88
N ALA A 333 -9.99 7.56 -23.77
CA ALA A 333 -10.28 6.81 -25.00
C ALA A 333 -10.33 5.27 -24.84
N ARG A 334 -10.08 4.72 -23.65
CA ARG A 334 -9.99 3.27 -23.41
C ARG A 334 -10.76 2.88 -22.15
N THR A 335 -11.25 1.65 -22.10
CA THR A 335 -11.75 0.98 -20.89
C THR A 335 -10.73 -0.06 -20.41
N PRO A 336 -10.64 -0.40 -19.12
CA PRO A 336 -11.42 0.13 -18.00
C PRO A 336 -10.72 1.38 -17.45
N ILE A 337 -11.23 2.55 -17.82
CA ILE A 337 -10.73 3.81 -17.30
C ILE A 337 -11.92 4.53 -16.67
N PRO A 338 -11.75 5.09 -15.45
CA PRO A 338 -12.77 5.91 -14.83
C PRO A 338 -13.23 7.06 -15.74
N ASP A 339 -14.54 7.27 -15.81
CA ASP A 339 -15.15 8.41 -16.52
C ASP A 339 -14.52 9.74 -16.07
N PRO A 340 -14.66 10.81 -16.88
CA PRO A 340 -14.34 12.15 -16.43
C PRO A 340 -15.11 12.51 -15.15
N LEU A 341 -14.46 13.24 -14.25
CA LEU A 341 -15.14 13.86 -13.12
C LEU A 341 -15.99 15.04 -13.62
N THR A 342 -17.05 15.35 -12.87
CA THR A 342 -17.74 16.64 -13.05
C THR A 342 -16.79 17.79 -12.69
N PRO A 343 -17.01 19.01 -13.21
CA PRO A 343 -16.21 20.17 -12.84
C PRO A 343 -16.10 20.36 -11.32
N GLU A 344 -17.20 20.17 -10.59
CA GLU A 344 -17.27 20.34 -9.13
C GLU A 344 -16.42 19.29 -8.41
N ALA A 345 -16.54 18.01 -8.79
CA ALA A 345 -15.71 16.94 -8.23
C ALA A 345 -14.22 17.10 -8.61
N ALA A 346 -13.95 17.65 -9.79
CA ALA A 346 -12.59 17.97 -10.22
C ALA A 346 -11.99 19.12 -9.40
N ASP A 347 -12.77 20.14 -9.05
CA ASP A 347 -12.31 21.24 -8.17
C ASP A 347 -11.92 20.72 -6.77
N VAL A 348 -12.72 19.82 -6.19
CA VAL A 348 -12.37 19.13 -4.93
C VAL A 348 -11.04 18.39 -5.06
N MET A 349 -10.85 17.63 -6.14
CA MET A 349 -9.60 16.90 -6.40
C MET A 349 -8.40 17.80 -6.70
N VAL A 350 -8.61 18.98 -7.29
CA VAL A 350 -7.56 19.99 -7.51
C VAL A 350 -7.11 20.58 -6.19
N GLU A 351 -8.03 20.86 -5.27
CA GLU A 351 -7.66 21.37 -3.95
C GLU A 351 -6.92 20.30 -3.12
N ALA A 352 -7.36 19.05 -3.20
CA ALA A 352 -6.63 17.92 -2.62
C ALA A 352 -5.20 17.80 -3.18
N ALA A 353 -5.06 17.89 -4.51
CA ALA A 353 -3.76 17.87 -5.16
C ALA A 353 -2.90 19.09 -4.76
N ARG A 354 -3.49 20.27 -4.58
CA ARG A 354 -2.77 21.47 -4.10
C ARG A 354 -2.17 21.23 -2.73
N ILE A 355 -2.95 20.73 -1.77
CA ILE A 355 -2.48 20.41 -0.41
C ILE A 355 -1.31 19.42 -0.47
N LEU A 356 -1.48 18.33 -1.23
CA LEU A 356 -0.48 17.27 -1.34
C LEU A 356 0.80 17.74 -2.06
N ILE A 357 0.67 18.55 -3.12
CA ILE A 357 1.82 19.12 -3.83
C ILE A 357 2.59 20.07 -2.91
N LEU A 358 1.90 20.97 -2.21
CA LEU A 358 2.54 21.92 -1.28
C LEU A 358 3.26 21.19 -0.14
N GLN A 359 2.66 20.14 0.41
CA GLN A 359 3.30 19.28 1.39
C GLN A 359 4.54 18.58 0.81
N TYR A 360 4.42 18.01 -0.40
CA TYR A 360 5.52 17.32 -1.07
C TYR A 360 6.70 18.25 -1.33
N VAL A 361 6.48 19.38 -2.00
CA VAL A 361 7.55 20.36 -2.30
C VAL A 361 8.10 21.03 -1.05
N GLY A 362 7.28 21.17 -0.01
CA GLY A 362 7.66 21.67 1.31
C GLY A 362 8.47 20.68 2.16
N GLY A 363 8.79 19.48 1.63
CA GLY A 363 9.64 18.53 2.33
C GLY A 363 8.91 17.51 3.19
N SER A 364 7.60 17.30 2.99
CA SER A 364 6.83 16.30 3.78
C SER A 364 7.07 14.86 3.33
N GLY A 365 7.75 14.66 2.19
CA GLY A 365 7.94 13.34 1.60
C GLY A 365 6.63 12.74 1.06
N PRO A 366 6.60 11.43 0.77
CA PRO A 366 5.44 10.75 0.18
C PRO A 366 4.35 10.39 1.20
N GLY A 367 4.62 10.54 2.50
CA GLY A 367 3.72 10.10 3.58
C GLY A 367 2.28 10.62 3.47
N PRO A 368 2.03 11.92 3.23
CA PRO A 368 0.66 12.42 3.11
C PRO A 368 -0.11 11.80 1.95
N LEU A 369 0.53 11.62 0.78
CA LEU A 369 -0.10 10.96 -0.36
C LEU A 369 -0.47 9.52 -0.03
N HIS A 370 0.44 8.79 0.63
CA HIS A 370 0.21 7.43 1.10
C HIS A 370 -0.98 7.35 2.06
N LEU A 371 -1.11 8.29 3.00
CA LEU A 371 -2.22 8.36 3.95
C LEU A 371 -3.56 8.64 3.25
N VAL A 372 -3.62 9.61 2.33
CA VAL A 372 -4.86 9.92 1.58
C VAL A 372 -5.34 8.74 0.75
N ARG A 373 -4.43 8.01 0.12
CA ARG A 373 -4.78 6.85 -0.71
C ARG A 373 -5.41 5.72 0.10
N ASN A 374 -5.00 5.53 1.35
CA ASN A 374 -5.45 4.40 2.16
C ASN A 374 -6.64 4.72 3.08
N ALA A 375 -6.77 5.97 3.52
CA ALA A 375 -7.79 6.39 4.48
C ALA A 375 -9.25 6.08 4.10
N PRO A 376 -9.66 6.05 2.80
CA PRO A 376 -11.02 5.70 2.42
C PRO A 376 -11.36 4.21 2.52
N ALA A 377 -10.38 3.32 2.82
CA ALA A 377 -10.61 1.88 2.80
C ALA A 377 -11.75 1.39 3.69
N PRO A 378 -11.88 1.84 4.96
CA PRO A 378 -13.02 1.48 5.79
C PRO A 378 -14.36 1.98 5.23
N LEU A 379 -14.36 3.10 4.51
CA LEU A 379 -15.57 3.68 3.92
C LEU A 379 -16.08 2.84 2.74
N PHE A 380 -15.26 2.60 1.71
CA PHE A 380 -15.74 1.81 0.57
C PHE A 380 -15.99 0.34 0.95
N ALA A 381 -15.25 -0.20 1.93
CA ALA A 381 -15.53 -1.53 2.45
C ALA A 381 -16.88 -1.60 3.19
N SER A 382 -17.26 -0.55 3.93
CA SER A 382 -18.57 -0.50 4.62
C SER A 382 -19.77 -0.41 3.68
N LYS A 383 -19.55 -0.04 2.40
CA LYS A 383 -20.59 -0.09 1.36
C LYS A 383 -20.77 -1.49 0.77
N ARG A 384 -19.99 -2.47 1.25
CA ARG A 384 -20.08 -3.88 0.86
C ARG A 384 -20.60 -4.71 2.03
N SER A 385 -21.24 -5.82 1.71
CA SER A 385 -21.67 -6.83 2.68
C SER A 385 -20.82 -8.07 2.49
N PHE A 386 -19.90 -8.32 3.42
CA PHE A 386 -18.99 -9.46 3.36
C PHE A 386 -19.59 -10.69 4.03
N ASP A 387 -19.27 -11.87 3.49
CA ASP A 387 -19.69 -13.15 4.06
C ASP A 387 -18.86 -13.51 5.31
N MET A 388 -17.60 -13.06 5.34
CA MET A 388 -16.67 -13.35 6.42
C MET A 388 -15.90 -12.12 6.89
N LEU A 389 -15.71 -12.05 8.20
CA LEU A 389 -14.84 -11.10 8.86
C LEU A 389 -13.74 -11.87 9.58
N LEU A 390 -12.51 -11.77 9.06
CA LEU A 390 -11.32 -12.34 9.68
C LEU A 390 -10.91 -11.51 10.89
N TRP A 391 -10.88 -12.15 12.05
CA TRP A 391 -10.53 -11.49 13.30
C TRP A 391 -9.33 -12.15 13.97
N PRO A 392 -8.19 -11.43 14.12
CA PRO A 392 -7.00 -12.00 14.77
C PRO A 392 -7.28 -12.42 16.22
N ALA A 393 -6.79 -13.60 16.60
CA ALA A 393 -6.91 -14.12 17.95
C ALA A 393 -6.32 -13.21 19.04
N GLU A 394 -5.27 -12.42 18.75
CA GLU A 394 -4.65 -11.51 19.74
C GLU A 394 -5.51 -10.28 20.04
N ILE A 395 -6.29 -9.83 19.06
CA ILE A 395 -7.20 -8.68 19.18
C ILE A 395 -8.59 -9.16 19.68
N ALA A 396 -8.81 -10.47 19.81
CA ALA A 396 -10.05 -11.07 20.29
C ALA A 396 -10.48 -10.63 21.70
N ARG A 397 -9.63 -9.91 22.45
CA ARG A 397 -9.96 -9.36 23.78
C ARG A 397 -10.65 -7.98 23.73
N ASP A 398 -10.70 -7.33 22.57
CA ASP A 398 -11.41 -6.07 22.37
C ASP A 398 -12.78 -6.35 21.72
N ASP A 399 -13.75 -6.72 22.55
CA ASP A 399 -15.11 -7.05 22.12
C ASP A 399 -15.82 -5.87 21.45
N ASP A 400 -15.47 -4.65 21.82
CA ASP A 400 -16.05 -3.42 21.27
C ASP A 400 -15.60 -3.21 19.82
N LEU A 401 -14.29 -3.30 19.54
CA LEU A 401 -13.76 -3.18 18.18
C LEU A 401 -14.31 -4.27 17.26
N ARG A 402 -14.39 -5.51 17.76
CA ARG A 402 -14.93 -6.64 16.99
C ARG A 402 -16.39 -6.40 16.60
N SER A 403 -17.20 -5.93 17.56
CA SER A 403 -18.62 -5.65 17.34
C SER A 403 -18.83 -4.50 16.36
N ILE A 404 -18.02 -3.44 16.46
CA ILE A 404 -18.06 -2.31 15.52
C ILE A 404 -17.73 -2.76 14.10
N CYS A 405 -16.69 -3.56 13.91
CA CYS A 405 -16.32 -4.05 12.59
C CYS A 405 -17.35 -5.04 12.02
N ALA A 406 -17.89 -5.94 12.84
CA ALA A 406 -18.95 -6.85 12.44
C ALA A 406 -20.19 -6.10 11.95
N ALA A 407 -20.68 -5.13 12.74
CA ALA A 407 -21.83 -4.31 12.36
C ALA A 407 -21.58 -3.46 11.11
N ARG A 408 -20.32 -3.13 10.81
CA ARG A 408 -19.96 -2.29 9.66
C ARG A 408 -19.79 -3.07 8.36
N PHE A 409 -19.26 -4.28 8.41
CA PHE A 409 -18.77 -4.96 7.22
C PHE A 409 -19.48 -6.27 6.89
N LEU A 410 -20.07 -6.95 7.86
CA LEU A 410 -20.77 -8.22 7.59
C LEU A 410 -22.13 -7.98 6.96
N GLY A 411 -22.51 -8.86 6.04
CA GLY A 411 -23.91 -9.02 5.64
C GLY A 411 -24.75 -9.68 6.74
N ASP A 412 -26.06 -9.75 6.54
CA ASP A 412 -27.01 -10.31 7.51
C ASP A 412 -26.69 -11.77 7.91
N ASP A 413 -26.19 -12.56 6.96
CA ASP A 413 -25.76 -13.96 7.15
C ASP A 413 -24.24 -14.11 7.34
N GLY A 414 -23.53 -13.00 7.53
CA GLY A 414 -22.07 -12.99 7.65
C GLY A 414 -21.57 -13.56 8.96
N GLN A 415 -20.39 -14.17 8.94
CA GLN A 415 -19.77 -14.80 10.11
C GLN A 415 -18.41 -14.20 10.46
N ILE A 416 -18.11 -14.17 11.76
CA ILE A 416 -16.77 -13.84 12.25
C ILE A 416 -15.95 -15.13 12.27
N VAL A 417 -14.79 -15.08 11.64
CA VAL A 417 -13.84 -16.18 11.58
C VAL A 417 -12.61 -15.80 12.39
N ALA A 418 -12.30 -16.57 13.42
CA ALA A 418 -11.09 -16.36 14.21
C ALA A 418 -9.87 -16.76 13.38
N ALA A 419 -8.98 -15.81 13.14
CA ALA A 419 -7.71 -15.98 12.43
C ALA A 419 -6.58 -16.18 13.42
#